data_AF-A0A5J5A4B1-F1
#
_entry.id   AF-A0A5J5A4B1-F1
#
_cell.length_a   1.000
_cell.length_b   1.000
_cell.length_c   1.000
_cell.angle_alpha   90.00
_cell.angle_beta   90.00
_cell.angle_gamma   90.00
#
_symmetry.space_group_name_H-M   'P 1'
#
loop_
_entity.id
_entity.type
_entity.pdbx_description
1 polymer ?
#
loop_
_entity_poly.entity_id
_entity_poly.type
_entity_poly.pdbx_seq_one_letter_code
_entity_poly.pdbx_strand_id
1 'polypeptide(L)'
;MKEEIVYNCGGLPLAAMTLAEVISIQMAKNEGFWPHPSVYKGIHLGLHVYDVEDLKEAIEKLRLIPGVDHIKIEEGLLVISPTYKSYIFVRGECDAEEIVKQLRKFCFTELFAVYNLSP
;
A
#
# COMPACT_ATOMS: atom_id res chain seq x y z
N MET A 1 45.99 3.94 -8.84
CA MET A 1 44.82 3.18 -8.36
C MET A 1 43.60 4.05 -8.54
N LYS A 2 42.62 3.63 -9.35
CA LYS A 2 41.30 4.26 -9.38
C LYS A 2 40.49 3.56 -8.29
N GLU A 3 40.09 4.29 -7.26
CA GLU A 3 39.15 3.80 -6.27
C GLU A 3 37.83 3.54 -6.99
N GLU A 4 37.52 2.26 -7.14
CA GLU A 4 36.24 1.81 -7.67
C GLU A 4 35.20 2.11 -6.59
N ILE A 5 34.37 3.13 -6.80
CA ILE A 5 33.20 3.36 -5.95
C ILE A 5 32.24 2.20 -6.25
N VAL A 6 32.38 1.12 -5.48
CA VAL A 6 31.41 0.03 -5.44
C VAL A 6 30.14 0.62 -4.82
N TYR A 7 29.27 1.15 -5.67
CA TYR A 7 27.92 1.55 -5.31
C TYR A 7 27.16 0.30 -4.87
N ASN A 8 27.23 0.00 -3.57
CA ASN A 8 26.41 -1.04 -2.95
C ASN A 8 24.97 -0.52 -2.84
N CYS A 9 24.31 -0.38 -3.99
CA CYS A 9 22.95 0.13 -4.11
C CYS A 9 21.88 -0.85 -3.63
N GLY A 10 22.24 -2.03 -3.12
CA GLY A 10 21.28 -3.03 -2.66
C GLY A 10 20.34 -2.53 -1.56
N GLY A 11 20.78 -1.57 -0.74
CA GLY A 11 19.97 -0.97 0.33
C GLY A 11 19.10 0.22 -0.10
N LEU A 12 19.38 0.85 -1.24
CA LEU A 12 18.68 2.06 -1.70
C LEU A 12 17.20 1.80 -2.04
N PRO A 13 16.84 0.71 -2.75
CA PRO A 13 15.44 0.38 -3.01
C PRO A 13 14.64 0.15 -1.72
N LEU A 14 15.21 -0.57 -0.75
CA LEU A 14 14.54 -0.88 0.51
C LEU A 14 14.34 0.38 1.38
N ALA A 15 15.36 1.26 1.41
CA ALA A 15 15.27 2.54 2.11
C ALA A 15 14.22 3.47 1.48
N ALA A 16 14.17 3.55 0.14
CA ALA A 16 13.19 4.34 -0.59
C ALA A 16 11.76 3.83 -0.37
N MET A 17 11.55 2.51 -0.41
CA MET A 17 10.29 1.88 -0.05
C MET A 17 9.90 2.25 1.38
N THR A 18 10.75 1.94 2.36
CA THR A 18 10.47 2.26 3.78
C THR A 18 10.10 3.73 3.99
N LEU A 19 10.79 4.66 3.32
CA LEU A 19 10.47 6.08 3.38
C LEU A 19 9.09 6.39 2.80
N ALA A 20 8.71 5.81 1.67
CA ALA A 20 7.39 6.01 1.06
C ALA A 20 6.24 5.48 1.94
N GLU A 21 6.41 4.35 2.63
CA GLU A 21 5.43 3.87 3.61
C GLU A 21 5.34 4.81 4.83
N VAL A 22 6.47 5.26 5.37
CA VAL A 22 6.48 6.22 6.50
C VAL A 22 5.79 7.53 6.11
N ILE A 23 6.08 8.07 4.91
CA ILE A 23 5.41 9.27 4.40
C ILE A 23 3.91 9.03 4.28
N SER A 24 3.49 7.89 3.73
CA SER A 24 2.07 7.55 3.59
C SER A 24 1.36 7.53 4.95
N ILE A 25 1.98 6.92 5.97
CA ILE A 25 1.45 6.88 7.35
C ILE A 25 1.47 8.28 7.99
N GLN A 26 2.50 9.09 7.76
CA GLN A 26 2.51 10.46 8.30
C GLN A 26 1.44 11.34 7.65
N MET A 27 1.14 11.12 6.38
CA MET A 27 -0.01 11.75 5.72
C MET A 27 -1.34 11.29 6.32
N ALA A 28 -1.43 10.05 6.84
CA ALA A 28 -2.58 9.56 7.61
C ALA A 28 -2.85 10.37 8.87
N LYS A 29 -1.76 10.67 9.59
CA LYS A 29 -1.80 11.22 10.95
C LYS A 29 -2.05 12.71 10.99
N ASN A 30 -1.96 13.39 9.84
CA ASN A 30 -2.24 14.81 9.77
C ASN A 30 -3.76 15.01 9.79
N GLU A 31 -4.28 15.45 10.94
CA GLU A 31 -5.72 15.61 11.18
C GLU A 31 -6.38 16.42 10.06
N GLY A 32 -7.36 15.80 9.38
CA GLY A 32 -8.12 16.41 8.29
C GLY A 32 -7.70 15.99 6.88
N PHE A 33 -6.57 15.29 6.70
CA PHE A 33 -6.20 14.81 5.37
C PHE A 33 -7.03 13.59 4.95
N TRP A 34 -7.33 12.67 5.87
CA TRP A 34 -8.11 11.45 5.58
C TRP A 34 -9.45 11.38 6.32
N PRO A 35 -10.45 10.73 5.68
CA PRO A 35 -11.71 10.33 6.31
C PRO A 35 -11.54 9.58 7.64
N HIS A 36 -12.32 9.99 8.65
CA HIS A 36 -12.42 9.29 9.93
C HIS A 36 -12.69 7.77 9.74
N PRO A 37 -12.09 6.85 10.51
CA PRO A 37 -12.25 5.39 10.38
C PRO A 37 -13.71 4.92 10.16
N SER A 38 -14.65 5.49 10.92
CA SER A 38 -16.09 5.18 10.86
C SER A 38 -16.85 5.76 9.66
N VAL A 39 -16.20 6.48 8.74
CA VAL A 39 -16.83 6.99 7.52
C VAL A 39 -16.58 6.01 6.39
N TYR A 40 -17.63 5.67 5.65
CA TYR A 40 -17.50 4.83 4.47
C TYR A 40 -16.60 5.51 3.42
N LYS A 41 -15.54 4.82 2.99
CA LYS A 41 -14.49 5.42 2.16
C LYS A 41 -13.92 4.45 1.14
N GLY A 42 -13.25 5.03 0.15
CA GLY A 42 -12.41 4.33 -0.81
C GLY A 42 -10.94 4.55 -0.48
N ILE A 43 -10.14 3.49 -0.58
CA ILE A 43 -8.72 3.45 -0.27
C ILE A 43 -7.99 2.84 -1.47
N HIS A 44 -7.05 3.58 -2.05
CA HIS A 44 -6.21 3.12 -3.16
C HIS A 44 -4.82 2.77 -2.66
N LEU A 45 -4.42 1.51 -2.86
CA LEU A 45 -3.14 0.99 -2.40
C LEU A 45 -2.34 0.41 -3.57
N GLY A 46 -1.02 0.50 -3.47
CA GLY A 46 -0.07 -0.21 -4.32
C GLY A 46 0.67 -1.25 -3.49
N LEU A 47 0.45 -2.53 -3.80
CA LEU A 47 1.11 -3.64 -3.12
C LEU A 47 2.30 -4.09 -3.95
N HIS A 48 3.49 -4.11 -3.36
CA HIS A 48 4.68 -4.65 -3.99
C HIS A 48 4.86 -6.11 -3.59
N VAL A 49 4.42 -7.02 -4.47
CA VAL A 49 4.27 -8.46 -4.25
C VAL A 49 5.10 -9.24 -5.27
N TYR A 50 5.98 -10.10 -4.78
CA TYR A 50 6.98 -10.78 -5.62
C TYR A 50 6.38 -11.89 -6.49
N ASP A 51 5.24 -12.45 -6.08
CA ASP A 51 4.51 -13.43 -6.88
C ASP A 51 2.99 -13.35 -6.64
N VAL A 52 2.27 -14.23 -7.33
CA VAL A 52 0.80 -14.31 -7.28
C VAL A 52 0.30 -14.86 -5.94
N GLU A 53 1.10 -15.69 -5.26
CA GLU A 53 0.73 -16.25 -3.96
C GLU A 53 0.83 -15.19 -2.87
N ASP A 54 1.88 -14.35 -2.89
CA ASP A 54 2.02 -13.19 -2.01
C ASP A 54 0.84 -12.23 -2.15
N LEU A 55 0.43 -11.94 -3.41
CA LEU A 55 -0.75 -11.12 -3.68
C LEU A 55 -2.01 -11.76 -3.09
N LYS A 56 -2.20 -13.06 -3.32
CA LYS A 56 -3.37 -13.78 -2.82
C LYS A 56 -3.42 -13.76 -1.30
N GLU A 57 -2.29 -13.98 -0.62
CA GLU A 57 -2.23 -13.90 0.84
C GLU A 57 -2.55 -12.49 1.33
N ALA A 58 -2.00 -11.45 0.71
CA ALA A 58 -2.31 -10.06 1.05
C ALA A 58 -3.81 -9.75 0.92
N ILE A 59 -4.47 -10.22 -0.14
CA ILE A 59 -5.91 -10.06 -0.35
C ILE A 59 -6.72 -10.81 0.71
N GLU A 60 -6.37 -12.06 1.04
CA GLU A 60 -7.07 -12.80 2.10
C GLU A 60 -6.94 -12.09 3.45
N LYS A 61 -5.78 -11.51 3.77
CA LYS A 61 -5.59 -10.74 5.02
C LYS A 61 -6.44 -9.49 5.05
N LEU A 62 -6.51 -8.74 3.94
CA LEU A 62 -7.37 -7.57 3.84
C LEU A 62 -8.84 -7.89 4.11
N ARG A 63 -9.34 -9.04 3.63
CA ARG A 63 -10.72 -9.48 3.89
C ARG A 63 -11.02 -9.75 5.36
N LEU A 64 -10.00 -9.99 6.17
CA LEU A 64 -10.16 -10.24 7.61
C LEU A 64 -10.17 -8.95 8.43
N ILE A 65 -9.86 -7.80 7.83
CA ILE A 65 -9.84 -6.52 8.52
C ILE A 65 -11.28 -6.05 8.76
N PRO A 66 -11.69 -5.79 10.02
CA PRO A 66 -13.02 -5.29 10.32
C PRO A 66 -13.34 -4.01 9.54
N GLY A 67 -14.55 -3.96 8.98
CA GLY A 67 -15.05 -2.81 8.23
C GLY A 67 -14.67 -2.81 6.75
N VAL A 68 -13.74 -3.65 6.29
CA VAL A 68 -13.50 -3.89 4.86
C VAL A 68 -14.67 -4.70 4.30
N ASP A 69 -15.33 -4.19 3.26
CA ASP A 69 -16.49 -4.85 2.64
C ASP A 69 -16.25 -5.27 1.19
N HIS A 70 -15.33 -4.59 0.50
CA HIS A 70 -15.05 -4.83 -0.89
C HIS A 70 -13.58 -4.56 -1.21
N ILE A 71 -12.98 -5.46 -1.98
CA ILE A 71 -11.63 -5.34 -2.50
C ILE A 71 -11.69 -5.61 -4.00
N LYS A 72 -11.10 -4.71 -4.77
CA LYS A 72 -10.96 -4.83 -6.22
C LYS A 72 -9.49 -4.74 -6.57
N ILE A 73 -8.99 -5.69 -7.36
CA ILE A 73 -7.68 -5.59 -7.98
C ILE A 73 -7.86 -4.75 -9.25
N GLU A 74 -7.10 -3.66 -9.37
CA GLU A 74 -7.16 -2.77 -10.52
C GLU A 74 -6.19 -3.24 -11.59
N GLU A 75 -6.68 -4.10 -12.48
CA GLU A 75 -5.94 -4.57 -13.64
C GLU A 75 -5.75 -3.42 -14.65
N GLY A 76 -4.50 -3.16 -15.05
CA GLY A 76 -4.19 -2.29 -16.19
C GLY A 76 -3.65 -0.89 -15.86
N LEU A 77 -3.38 -0.55 -14.59
CA LEU A 77 -2.96 0.82 -14.26
C LEU A 77 -1.53 1.20 -14.68
N LEU A 78 -0.52 0.31 -14.76
CA LEU A 78 0.82 0.70 -15.21
C LEU A 78 1.64 -0.46 -15.81
N VAL A 79 1.69 -0.57 -17.14
CA VAL A 79 2.51 -1.55 -17.90
C VAL A 79 3.95 -1.04 -18.15
N ILE A 80 4.44 -0.05 -17.38
CA ILE A 80 5.70 0.65 -17.71
C ILE A 80 6.92 0.13 -16.93
N SER A 81 6.82 -0.93 -16.14
CA SER A 81 7.98 -1.48 -15.44
C SER A 81 7.76 -2.95 -15.04
N PRO A 82 8.79 -3.82 -15.10
CA PRO A 82 8.69 -5.20 -14.62
C PRO A 82 8.73 -5.23 -13.07
N THR A 83 7.89 -4.43 -12.45
CA THR A 83 7.80 -4.32 -10.99
C THR A 83 6.56 -5.04 -10.57
N TYR A 84 6.77 -6.18 -9.92
CA TYR A 84 6.02 -6.83 -8.84
C TYR A 84 5.10 -5.89 -8.04
N LYS A 85 4.17 -5.19 -8.68
CA LYS A 85 3.32 -4.15 -8.08
C LYS A 85 1.89 -4.29 -8.57
N SER A 86 0.99 -4.53 -7.64
CA SER A 86 -0.44 -4.66 -7.88
C SER A 86 -1.17 -3.48 -7.28
N TYR A 87 -2.06 -2.85 -8.06
CA TYR A 87 -2.91 -1.78 -7.57
C TYR A 87 -4.22 -2.37 -7.08
N ILE A 88 -4.63 -1.98 -5.88
CA ILE A 88 -5.86 -2.46 -5.28
C ILE A 88 -6.68 -1.29 -4.77
N PHE A 89 -7.99 -1.46 -4.87
CA PHE A 89 -8.98 -0.56 -4.32
C PHE A 89 -9.75 -1.29 -3.21
N VAL A 90 -9.75 -0.70 -2.02
CA VAL A 90 -10.46 -1.20 -0.85
C VAL A 90 -11.58 -0.23 -0.51
N ARG A 91 -12.76 -0.77 -0.18
CA ARG A 91 -13.88 -0.01 0.38
C ARG A 91 -14.25 -0.53 1.75
N GLY A 92 -14.77 0.37 2.57
CA GLY A 92 -15.21 0.02 3.90
C GLY A 92 -15.24 1.16 4.90
N GLU A 93 -15.74 0.86 6.09
CA GLU A 93 -15.61 1.67 7.31
C GLU A 93 -14.38 1.19 8.09
N CYS A 94 -13.20 1.44 7.53
CA CYS A 94 -11.94 0.94 8.04
C CYS A 94 -10.91 2.05 8.20
N ASP A 95 -9.90 1.77 9.03
CA ASP A 95 -8.74 2.63 9.19
C ASP A 95 -7.66 2.27 8.15
N ALA A 96 -7.33 3.24 7.29
CA ALA A 96 -6.29 3.07 6.28
C ALA A 96 -4.91 2.83 6.90
N GLU A 97 -4.61 3.40 8.08
CA GLU A 97 -3.35 3.14 8.78
C GLU A 97 -3.28 1.68 9.24
N GLU A 98 -4.37 1.14 9.77
CA GLU A 98 -4.44 -0.27 10.19
C GLU A 98 -4.27 -1.22 8.99
N ILE A 99 -4.89 -0.90 7.85
CA ILE A 99 -4.70 -1.66 6.62
C ILE A 99 -3.21 -1.72 6.22
N VAL A 100 -2.52 -0.58 6.15
CA VAL A 100 -1.10 -0.52 5.79
C VAL A 100 -0.26 -1.32 6.79
N LYS A 101 -0.52 -1.18 8.10
CA LYS A 101 0.20 -1.92 9.15
C LYS A 101 0.05 -3.44 9.04
N GLN A 102 -1.15 -3.93 8.74
CA GLN A 102 -1.39 -5.36 8.61
C GLN A 102 -0.72 -5.93 7.35
N LEU A 103 -0.77 -5.19 6.25
CA LEU A 103 -0.16 -5.59 4.99
C LEU A 103 1.37 -5.58 5.00
N ARG A 104 2.00 -4.68 5.79
CA ARG A 104 3.46 -4.58 5.92
C ARG A 104 4.15 -5.90 6.28
N LYS A 105 3.43 -6.83 6.92
CA LYS A 105 3.97 -8.15 7.28
C LYS A 105 4.19 -9.07 6.07
N PHE A 106 3.56 -8.76 4.94
CA PHE A 106 3.53 -9.61 3.74
C PHE A 106 4.18 -8.91 2.55
N CYS A 107 3.92 -7.62 2.38
CA CYS A 107 4.38 -6.86 1.24
C CYS A 107 4.61 -5.40 1.58
N PHE A 108 5.42 -4.73 0.77
CA PHE A 108 5.54 -3.30 0.85
C PHE A 108 4.28 -2.64 0.30
N THR A 109 3.68 -1.72 1.06
CA THR A 109 2.38 -1.12 0.76
C THR A 109 2.49 0.39 0.65
N GLU A 110 2.15 0.91 -0.53
CA GLU A 110 1.99 2.33 -0.76
C GLU A 110 0.51 2.68 -0.66
N LEU A 111 0.19 3.80 -0.04
CA LEU A 111 -1.16 4.33 -0.01
C LEU A 111 -1.22 5.62 -0.82
N PHE A 112 -2.05 5.62 -1.86
CA PHE A 112 -2.13 6.72 -2.83
C PHE A 112 -3.23 7.71 -2.49
N ALA A 113 -4.39 7.21 -2.07
CA ALA A 113 -5.55 8.04 -1.83
C ALA A 113 -6.50 7.40 -0.83
N VAL A 114 -7.10 8.25 -0.01
CA VAL A 114 -8.24 7.92 0.84
C VAL A 114 -9.28 9.01 0.65
N TYR A 115 -10.49 8.65 0.29
CA TYR A 115 -11.57 9.63 0.06
C TYR A 115 -12.91 9.09 0.52
N ASN A 116 -13.78 10.00 0.97
CA ASN A 116 -15.14 9.66 1.34
C ASN A 116 -15.89 9.08 0.13
N LEU A 117 -16.63 8.01 0.37
CA LEU A 117 -17.65 7.55 -0.56
C LEU A 117 -19.00 8.03 -0.03
N SER A 118 -19.82 8.58 -0.92
CA SER A 118 -21.23 8.75 -0.60
C SER A 118 -21.86 7.36 -0.47
N PRO A 119 -22.74 7.14 0.53
CA PRO A 119 -23.46 5.88 0.69
C PRO A 119 -24.32 5.55 -0.53
#